data_AF-A0A4R5XKI5-F1
#
_entry.id   AF-A0A4R5XKI5-F1
#
_cell.length_a   1.000
_cell.length_b   1.000
_cell.length_c   1.000
_cell.angle_alpha   90.00
_cell.angle_beta   90.00
_cell.angle_gamma   90.00
#
_symmetry.space_group_name_H-M   'P 1'
#
loop_
_entity.id
_entity.type
_entity.pdbx_description
1 polymer ?
#
loop_
_entity_poly.entity_id
_entity_poly.type
_entity_poly.pdbx_seq_one_letter_code
_entity_poly.pdbx_strand_id
1 'polypeptide(L)'
;MANGNNGEEQLKPSEMSVDELPDVRAFEDEFTRGFMKSTEEAADGYYTFESGTGEFTMLFPENGTIAEGFYSREENVSESFLVGAESESLISQFDIQFDRDASFNENTLLFLEERVGEELDFKKEVTDKKEMHTAPFTYEDDVIGLAAFIGNTENKAGLRVILTSACNEDSSCDQQEEEVRQEMRTFLETIEFKSK
;
A
#
# COMPACT_ATOMS: atom_id res chain seq x y z
N MET A 1 -23.65 -34.34 -26.74
CA MET A 1 -22.90 -34.97 -25.64
C MET A 1 -21.63 -34.16 -25.42
N ALA A 2 -21.33 -33.87 -24.16
CA ALA A 2 -20.13 -33.24 -23.58
C ALA A 2 -19.82 -31.76 -23.93
N ASN A 3 -20.26 -30.88 -23.02
CA ASN A 3 -19.61 -29.62 -22.65
C ASN A 3 -18.19 -29.92 -22.14
N GLY A 4 -17.24 -29.05 -22.46
CA GLY A 4 -15.92 -29.00 -21.83
C GLY A 4 -15.39 -27.57 -21.85
N ASN A 5 -15.80 -26.78 -20.87
CA ASN A 5 -15.23 -25.47 -20.58
C ASN A 5 -14.84 -25.48 -19.11
N ASN A 6 -13.70 -26.11 -18.80
CA ASN A 6 -13.04 -26.00 -17.50
C ASN A 6 -11.80 -25.13 -17.72
N GLY A 7 -11.95 -23.82 -17.57
CA GLY A 7 -10.82 -23.02 -17.12
C GLY A 7 -10.62 -23.37 -15.66
N GLU A 8 -9.45 -23.90 -15.31
CA GLU A 8 -9.08 -24.12 -13.92
C GLU A 8 -9.17 -22.78 -13.19
N GLU A 9 -10.05 -22.67 -12.19
CA GLU A 9 -10.02 -21.54 -11.27
C GLU A 9 -8.68 -21.60 -10.55
N GLN A 10 -7.82 -20.60 -10.77
CA GLN A 10 -6.58 -20.47 -10.01
C GLN A 10 -6.96 -20.31 -8.53
N LEU A 11 -6.42 -21.19 -7.68
CA LEU A 11 -6.60 -21.13 -6.24
C LEU A 11 -6.02 -19.82 -5.71
N LYS A 12 -6.65 -19.24 -4.68
CA LYS A 12 -6.06 -18.10 -4.00
C LYS A 12 -4.79 -18.54 -3.25
N PRO A 13 -3.77 -17.68 -3.10
CA PRO A 13 -2.59 -18.00 -2.31
C PRO A 13 -2.90 -18.50 -0.90
N SER A 14 -3.97 -18.02 -0.28
CA SER A 14 -4.42 -18.47 1.05
C SER A 14 -4.94 -19.92 1.10
N GLU A 15 -5.24 -20.53 -0.04
CA GLU A 15 -5.80 -21.88 -0.20
C GLU A 15 -4.77 -22.89 -0.74
N MET A 16 -3.57 -22.41 -1.11
CA MET A 16 -2.48 -23.23 -1.65
C MET A 16 -1.68 -23.90 -0.54
N SER A 17 -0.99 -24.99 -0.87
CA SER A 17 -0.03 -25.60 0.04
C SER A 17 1.25 -24.76 0.14
N VAL A 18 1.93 -24.80 1.29
CA VAL A 18 3.14 -23.98 1.52
C VAL A 18 4.24 -24.26 0.49
N ASP A 19 4.36 -25.51 0.03
CA ASP A 19 5.36 -25.92 -0.97
C ASP A 19 5.10 -25.34 -2.39
N GLU A 20 3.93 -24.76 -2.63
CA GLU A 20 3.53 -24.16 -3.91
C GLU A 20 3.62 -22.62 -3.90
N LEU A 21 3.94 -22.03 -2.74
CA LEU A 21 4.02 -20.57 -2.59
C LEU A 21 5.40 -20.04 -2.94
N PRO A 22 5.49 -18.77 -3.40
CA PRO A 22 6.76 -18.09 -3.51
C PRO A 22 7.50 -18.05 -2.16
N ASP A 23 8.81 -18.29 -2.21
CA ASP A 23 9.69 -18.28 -1.03
C ASP A 23 10.11 -16.84 -0.69
N VAL A 24 9.12 -16.01 -0.38
CA VAL A 24 9.28 -14.58 -0.05
C VAL A 24 8.37 -14.21 1.12
N ARG A 25 8.78 -13.20 1.89
CA ARG A 25 8.18 -12.85 3.18
C ARG A 25 6.66 -12.63 3.14
N ALA A 26 6.16 -12.03 2.06
CA ALA A 26 4.73 -11.76 1.86
C ALA A 26 3.85 -13.04 1.81
N PHE A 27 4.42 -14.20 1.46
CA PHE A 27 3.70 -15.49 1.39
C PHE A 27 4.00 -16.44 2.55
N GLU A 28 5.09 -16.21 3.29
CA GLU A 28 5.42 -16.92 4.52
C GLU A 28 4.45 -16.56 5.66
N ASP A 29 4.06 -15.29 5.76
CA ASP A 29 3.09 -14.82 6.74
C ASP A 29 1.65 -15.14 6.29
N GLU A 30 0.97 -16.03 7.02
CA GLU A 30 -0.37 -16.51 6.64
C GLU A 30 -1.41 -15.38 6.59
N PHE A 31 -1.29 -14.39 7.48
CA PHE A 31 -2.22 -13.26 7.53
C PHE A 31 -2.05 -12.38 6.29
N THR A 32 -0.81 -11.98 5.98
CA THR A 32 -0.45 -11.18 4.80
C THR A 32 -0.83 -11.90 3.50
N ARG A 33 -0.53 -13.19 3.40
CA ARG A 33 -0.89 -14.02 2.24
C ARG A 33 -2.39 -14.01 1.95
N GLY A 34 -3.22 -13.85 2.98
CA GLY A 34 -4.67 -13.72 2.87
C GLY A 34 -5.15 -12.61 1.92
N PHE A 35 -4.32 -11.60 1.68
CA PHE A 35 -4.63 -10.44 0.84
C PHE A 35 -3.97 -10.50 -0.54
N MET A 36 -3.09 -11.48 -0.79
CA MET A 36 -2.45 -11.63 -2.10
C MET A 36 -3.45 -12.19 -3.11
N LYS A 37 -3.58 -11.53 -4.25
CA LYS A 37 -4.53 -11.91 -5.30
C LYS A 37 -4.02 -13.07 -6.17
N SER A 38 -2.71 -13.19 -6.32
CA SER A 38 -2.03 -14.21 -7.13
C SER A 38 -0.64 -14.50 -6.56
N THR A 39 -0.07 -15.65 -6.88
CA THR A 39 1.34 -15.99 -6.66
C THR A 39 2.25 -15.55 -7.81
N GLU A 40 1.69 -15.01 -8.88
CA GLU A 40 2.45 -14.40 -9.98
C GLU A 40 2.85 -12.96 -9.61
N GLU A 41 4.12 -12.63 -9.83
CA GLU A 41 4.61 -11.26 -9.73
C GLU A 41 3.89 -10.36 -10.75
N ALA A 42 3.41 -9.22 -10.27
CA ALA A 42 2.80 -8.20 -11.11
C ALA A 42 3.84 -7.21 -11.65
N ALA A 43 4.95 -7.05 -10.93
CA ALA A 43 6.18 -6.38 -11.31
C ALA A 43 7.34 -7.01 -10.54
N ASP A 44 8.57 -6.77 -10.97
CA ASP A 44 9.79 -7.30 -10.33
C ASP A 44 9.80 -6.96 -8.83
N GLY A 45 9.74 -7.98 -7.96
CA GLY A 45 9.70 -7.83 -6.50
C GLY A 45 8.36 -7.38 -5.91
N TYR A 46 7.28 -7.35 -6.70
CA TYR A 46 5.93 -6.94 -6.24
C TYR A 46 4.81 -7.88 -6.68
N TYR A 47 3.88 -8.12 -5.77
CA TYR A 47 2.68 -8.91 -5.98
C TYR A 47 1.43 -8.03 -5.95
N THR A 48 0.31 -8.53 -6.50
CA THR A 48 -0.96 -7.81 -6.41
C THR A 48 -1.62 -8.07 -5.06
N PHE A 49 -1.77 -7.02 -4.26
CA PHE A 49 -2.61 -7.01 -3.06
C PHE A 49 -4.04 -6.60 -3.43
N GLU A 50 -5.01 -7.27 -2.81
CA GLU A 50 -6.42 -6.89 -2.82
C GLU A 50 -6.87 -6.55 -1.41
N SER A 51 -7.48 -5.37 -1.24
CA SER A 51 -7.94 -4.91 0.07
C SER A 51 -8.94 -5.88 0.68
N GLY A 52 -8.94 -6.01 2.00
CA GLY A 52 -9.91 -6.83 2.72
C GLY A 52 -11.35 -6.34 2.54
N THR A 53 -11.53 -5.07 2.20
CA THR A 53 -12.82 -4.49 1.77
C THR A 53 -13.18 -4.81 0.31
N GLY A 54 -12.21 -5.23 -0.52
CA GLY A 54 -12.38 -5.47 -1.95
C GLY A 54 -12.55 -4.20 -2.78
N GLU A 55 -12.31 -3.01 -2.22
CA GLU A 55 -12.58 -1.72 -2.86
C GLU A 55 -11.35 -1.16 -3.62
N PHE A 56 -10.14 -1.66 -3.36
CA PHE A 56 -8.93 -1.27 -4.10
C PHE A 56 -7.91 -2.41 -4.22
N THR A 57 -6.94 -2.22 -5.11
CA THR A 57 -5.73 -3.05 -5.26
C THR A 57 -4.49 -2.18 -5.28
N MET A 58 -3.34 -2.74 -4.93
CA MET A 58 -2.04 -2.06 -5.04
C MET A 58 -0.92 -3.07 -5.28
N LEU A 59 0.25 -2.60 -5.70
CA LEU A 59 1.45 -3.43 -5.64
C LEU A 59 1.90 -3.57 -4.18
N PHE A 60 2.21 -4.79 -3.77
CA PHE A 60 2.66 -5.13 -2.44
C PHE A 60 4.06 -5.75 -2.52
N PRO A 61 5.03 -5.26 -1.75
CA PRO A 61 6.41 -5.67 -1.90
C PRO A 61 6.61 -7.10 -1.37
N GLU A 62 7.44 -7.89 -2.05
CA GLU A 62 7.68 -9.31 -1.70
C GLU A 62 8.24 -9.53 -0.29
N ASN A 63 8.98 -8.54 0.21
CA ASN A 63 9.56 -8.49 1.55
C ASN A 63 8.63 -7.82 2.58
N GLY A 64 7.40 -7.50 2.19
CA GLY A 64 6.39 -6.86 3.04
C GLY A 64 5.62 -7.83 3.92
N THR A 65 5.19 -7.37 5.09
CA THR A 65 4.27 -8.07 6.00
C THR A 65 3.28 -7.10 6.59
N ILE A 66 2.01 -7.51 6.72
CA ILE A 66 0.98 -6.75 7.39
C ILE A 66 1.01 -7.07 8.88
N ALA A 67 1.14 -6.07 9.72
CA ALA A 67 1.09 -6.26 11.16
C ALA A 67 -0.36 -6.54 11.60
N GLU A 68 -0.71 -7.81 11.81
CA GLU A 68 -2.08 -8.26 12.16
C GLU A 68 -2.68 -7.47 13.34
N GLY A 69 -1.88 -7.15 14.36
CA GLY A 69 -2.34 -6.36 15.52
C GLY A 69 -2.73 -4.92 15.22
N PHE A 70 -2.36 -4.40 14.04
CA PHE A 70 -2.71 -3.05 13.55
C PHE A 70 -3.71 -3.11 12.38
N TYR A 71 -4.17 -4.30 12.00
CA TYR A 71 -5.23 -4.44 11.01
C TYR A 71 -6.60 -4.20 11.65
N SER A 72 -7.40 -3.33 11.04
CA SER A 72 -8.79 -3.08 11.40
C SER A 72 -9.63 -2.94 10.14
N ARG A 73 -10.85 -3.48 10.17
CA ARG A 73 -11.77 -3.41 9.04
C ARG A 73 -13.22 -3.32 9.53
N GLU A 74 -13.94 -2.36 8.97
CA GLU A 74 -15.40 -2.36 8.95
C GLU A 74 -15.87 -2.70 7.53
N GLU A 75 -16.64 -3.78 7.41
CA GLU A 75 -17.02 -4.35 6.12
C GLU A 75 -17.66 -3.32 5.19
N ASN A 76 -17.09 -3.14 3.99
CA ASN A 76 -17.53 -2.17 2.98
C ASN A 76 -17.51 -0.68 3.40
N VAL A 77 -16.92 -0.34 4.55
CA VAL A 77 -16.88 1.03 5.08
C VAL A 77 -15.46 1.53 5.20
N SER A 78 -14.61 0.86 5.98
CA SER A 78 -13.25 1.31 6.27
C SER A 78 -12.28 0.16 6.47
N GLU A 79 -11.00 0.42 6.23
CA GLU A 79 -9.92 -0.53 6.43
C GLU A 79 -8.65 0.24 6.78
N SER A 80 -7.93 -0.20 7.81
CA SER A 80 -6.63 0.36 8.18
C SER A 80 -5.65 -0.74 8.47
N PHE A 81 -4.42 -0.59 8.01
CA PHE A 81 -3.37 -1.56 8.27
C PHE A 81 -1.98 -0.94 8.15
N LEU A 82 -1.03 -1.64 8.73
CA LEU A 82 0.38 -1.27 8.74
C LEU A 82 1.17 -2.34 8.00
N VAL A 83 1.93 -1.94 7.00
CA VAL A 83 2.90 -2.83 6.33
C VAL A 83 4.30 -2.47 6.83
N GLY A 84 5.07 -3.47 7.24
CA GLY A 84 6.52 -3.36 7.39
C GLY A 84 7.20 -4.11 6.24
N ALA A 85 8.14 -3.46 5.57
CA ALA A 85 8.96 -4.06 4.52
C ALA A 85 10.43 -3.76 4.77
N GLU A 86 11.29 -4.76 4.63
CA GLU A 86 12.73 -4.64 4.93
C GLU A 86 13.54 -5.18 3.76
N SER A 87 14.38 -4.34 3.17
CA SER A 87 15.38 -4.70 2.16
C SER A 87 16.78 -4.66 2.77
N GLU A 88 17.81 -4.96 1.97
CA GLU A 88 19.20 -4.87 2.45
C GLU A 88 19.57 -3.46 2.94
N SER A 89 18.98 -2.41 2.35
CA SER A 89 19.32 -1.01 2.64
C SER A 89 18.23 -0.23 3.37
N LEU A 90 16.97 -0.66 3.31
CA LEU A 90 15.84 0.14 3.79
C LEU A 90 14.93 -0.65 4.72
N ILE A 91 14.48 0.03 5.77
CA ILE A 91 13.38 -0.39 6.62
C ILE A 91 12.22 0.57 6.35
N SER A 92 11.16 0.07 5.74
CA SER A 92 10.02 0.85 5.26
C SER A 92 8.74 0.49 5.99
N GLN A 93 7.91 1.50 6.25
CA GLN A 93 6.59 1.36 6.85
C GLN A 93 5.53 2.06 6.01
N PHE A 94 4.39 1.39 5.81
CA PHE A 94 3.27 1.88 5.03
C PHE A 94 2.04 1.87 5.93
N ASP A 95 1.62 3.03 6.40
CA ASP A 95 0.38 3.19 7.15
C ASP A 95 -0.73 3.59 6.19
N ILE A 96 -1.70 2.70 6.02
CA ILE A 96 -2.74 2.84 5.00
C ILE A 96 -4.09 2.84 5.69
N GLN A 97 -4.90 3.86 5.41
CA GLN A 97 -6.26 3.97 5.89
C GLN A 97 -7.22 4.30 4.74
N PHE A 98 -8.06 3.32 4.40
CA PHE A 98 -9.15 3.45 3.45
C PHE A 98 -10.48 3.79 4.14
N ASP A 99 -11.27 4.62 3.48
CA ASP A 99 -12.65 4.92 3.86
C ASP A 99 -13.50 5.15 2.59
N ARG A 100 -14.72 4.59 2.57
CA ARG A 100 -15.65 4.71 1.45
C ARG A 100 -16.25 6.13 1.30
N ASP A 101 -16.27 6.94 2.36
CA ASP A 101 -16.78 8.31 2.35
C ASP A 101 -15.70 9.31 2.82
N ALA A 102 -14.51 9.21 2.22
CA ALA A 102 -13.40 10.12 2.44
C ALA A 102 -13.13 11.00 1.22
N SER A 103 -14.17 11.63 0.65
CA SER A 103 -13.95 12.67 -0.36
C SER A 103 -13.07 13.78 0.21
N PHE A 104 -12.15 14.29 -0.62
CA PHE A 104 -11.21 15.32 -0.19
C PHE A 104 -11.92 16.50 0.48
N ASN A 105 -11.42 16.87 1.65
CA ASN A 105 -11.71 18.14 2.31
C ASN A 105 -10.45 18.59 3.07
N GLU A 106 -10.35 19.88 3.38
CA GLU A 106 -9.17 20.46 4.04
C GLU A 106 -8.79 19.76 5.36
N ASN A 107 -9.77 19.24 6.13
CA ASN A 107 -9.48 18.51 7.37
C ASN A 107 -8.73 17.19 7.13
N THR A 108 -8.77 16.65 5.91
CA THR A 108 -8.01 15.45 5.55
C THR A 108 -6.51 15.71 5.60
N LEU A 109 -6.08 16.90 5.15
CA LEU A 109 -4.68 17.31 5.21
C LEU A 109 -4.26 17.62 6.64
N LEU A 110 -5.11 18.31 7.41
CA LEU A 110 -4.87 18.56 8.83
C LEU A 110 -4.67 17.26 9.63
N PHE A 111 -5.43 16.20 9.31
CA PHE A 111 -5.24 14.90 9.96
C PHE A 111 -3.89 14.27 9.61
N LEU A 112 -3.43 14.40 8.35
CA LEU A 112 -2.10 13.92 7.95
C LEU A 112 -1.00 14.72 8.66
N GLU A 113 -1.12 16.05 8.72
CA GLU A 113 -0.20 16.92 9.46
C GLU A 113 -0.17 16.59 10.96
N GLU A 114 -1.31 16.32 11.60
CA GLU A 114 -1.35 15.91 13.01
C GLU A 114 -0.66 14.57 13.24
N ARG A 115 -0.83 13.62 12.30
CA ARG A 115 -0.16 12.32 12.37
C ARG A 115 1.34 12.40 12.13
N VAL A 116 1.78 13.28 11.24
CA VAL A 116 3.21 13.54 11.03
C VAL A 116 3.78 14.43 12.15
N GLY A 117 2.97 15.27 12.77
CA GLY A 117 3.41 16.19 13.83
C GLY A 117 4.08 17.47 13.33
N GLU A 118 3.91 17.82 12.06
CA GLU A 118 4.36 19.08 11.47
C GLU A 118 3.41 19.58 10.37
N GLU A 119 3.50 20.88 10.03
CA GLU A 119 2.79 21.45 8.88
C GLU A 119 3.44 21.01 7.56
N LEU A 120 2.62 20.65 6.56
CA LEU A 120 3.09 20.01 5.33
C LEU A 120 2.62 20.76 4.07
N ASP A 121 3.50 20.89 3.09
CA ASP A 121 3.19 21.51 1.80
C ASP A 121 2.67 20.48 0.78
N PHE A 122 1.36 20.28 0.76
CA PHE A 122 0.71 19.33 -0.14
C PHE A 122 0.63 19.83 -1.58
N LYS A 123 1.11 19.00 -2.50
CA LYS A 123 0.93 19.17 -3.94
C LYS A 123 -0.24 18.33 -4.44
N LYS A 124 -1.16 18.98 -5.15
CA LYS A 124 -2.32 18.35 -5.78
C LYS A 124 -2.02 17.90 -7.21
N GLU A 125 -2.39 16.67 -7.53
CA GLU A 125 -2.39 16.10 -8.88
C GLU A 125 -3.74 15.42 -9.14
N VAL A 126 -4.29 15.59 -10.35
CA VAL A 126 -5.61 15.03 -10.71
C VAL A 126 -5.49 14.29 -12.03
N THR A 127 -6.02 13.08 -12.06
CA THR A 127 -6.22 12.25 -13.25
C THR A 127 -7.72 11.99 -13.44
N ASP A 128 -8.10 11.30 -14.52
CA ASP A 128 -9.50 10.94 -14.75
C ASP A 128 -10.08 10.03 -13.64
N LYS A 129 -9.23 9.27 -12.94
CA LYS A 129 -9.63 8.26 -11.94
C LYS A 129 -9.30 8.61 -10.49
N LYS A 130 -8.31 9.48 -10.27
CA LYS A 130 -7.75 9.75 -8.94
C LYS A 130 -7.43 11.23 -8.76
N GLU A 131 -7.71 11.72 -7.56
CA GLU A 131 -7.17 12.97 -7.03
C GLU A 131 -6.14 12.63 -5.96
N MET A 132 -4.90 13.08 -6.12
CA MET A 132 -3.81 12.86 -5.16
C MET A 132 -3.36 14.18 -4.55
N HIS A 133 -3.14 14.19 -3.25
CA HIS A 133 -2.46 15.26 -2.52
C HIS A 133 -1.27 14.64 -1.81
N THR A 134 -0.06 15.07 -2.12
CA THR A 134 1.17 14.46 -1.58
C THR A 134 2.07 15.52 -0.96
N ALA A 135 2.69 15.22 0.18
CA ALA A 135 3.66 16.07 0.83
C ALA A 135 4.84 15.22 1.33
N PRO A 136 6.07 15.43 0.81
CA PRO A 136 7.25 14.80 1.37
C PRO A 136 7.58 15.43 2.73
N PHE A 137 8.15 14.63 3.63
CA PHE A 137 8.60 15.08 4.94
C PHE A 137 9.85 14.30 5.37
N THR A 138 10.46 14.67 6.50
CA THR A 138 11.64 14.00 7.04
C THR A 138 11.62 14.09 8.57
N TYR A 139 11.73 12.94 9.26
CA TYR A 139 11.97 12.91 10.70
C TYR A 139 13.46 12.74 10.98
N GLU A 140 13.93 13.35 12.09
CA GLU A 140 15.25 13.10 12.71
C GLU A 140 16.35 12.70 11.72
N ASP A 141 16.88 13.64 10.92
CA ASP A 141 17.99 13.55 9.95
C ASP A 141 18.10 12.32 8.98
N ASP A 142 17.37 11.22 9.16
CA ASP A 142 17.62 9.92 8.51
C ASP A 142 16.34 9.17 8.09
N VAL A 143 15.13 9.65 8.45
CA VAL A 143 13.86 9.01 8.07
C VAL A 143 13.15 9.82 6.99
N ILE A 144 13.09 9.26 5.80
CA ILE A 144 12.42 9.85 4.63
C ILE A 144 10.93 9.50 4.70
N GLY A 145 10.06 10.49 4.45
CA GLY A 145 8.63 10.30 4.53
C GLY A 145 7.85 10.89 3.35
N LEU A 146 6.68 10.31 3.08
CA LEU A 146 5.68 10.82 2.15
C LEU A 146 4.28 10.65 2.74
N ALA A 147 3.60 11.77 3.00
CA ALA A 147 2.20 11.79 3.39
C ALA A 147 1.34 11.97 2.13
N ALA A 148 0.24 11.23 2.04
CA ALA A 148 -0.64 11.28 0.88
C ALA A 148 -2.12 11.10 1.24
N PHE A 149 -2.96 11.83 0.51
CA PHE A 149 -4.36 11.49 0.32
C PHE A 149 -4.59 11.10 -1.15
N ILE A 150 -5.30 10.00 -1.38
CA ILE A 150 -5.68 9.52 -2.71
C ILE A 150 -7.20 9.33 -2.71
N GLY A 151 -7.93 10.18 -3.43
CA GLY A 151 -9.38 10.08 -3.61
C GLY A 151 -9.73 9.46 -4.95
N ASN A 152 -10.77 8.63 -4.97
CA ASN A 152 -11.42 8.20 -6.20
C ASN A 152 -12.22 9.38 -6.79
N THR A 153 -12.09 9.67 -8.09
CA THR A 153 -12.85 10.75 -8.74
C THR A 153 -14.27 10.34 -9.16
N GLU A 154 -14.54 9.04 -9.25
CA GLU A 154 -15.83 8.47 -9.66
C GLU A 154 -16.80 8.29 -8.49
N ASN A 155 -16.29 8.17 -7.27
CA ASN A 155 -17.08 8.01 -6.06
C ASN A 155 -16.44 8.74 -4.87
N LYS A 156 -16.90 8.48 -3.65
CA LYS A 156 -16.43 9.19 -2.46
C LYS A 156 -15.30 8.50 -1.70
N ALA A 157 -14.81 7.36 -2.20
CA ALA A 157 -13.79 6.59 -1.52
C ALA A 157 -12.44 7.31 -1.55
N GLY A 158 -11.64 7.10 -0.50
CA GLY A 158 -10.30 7.65 -0.42
C GLY A 158 -9.39 6.86 0.50
N LEU A 159 -8.08 7.04 0.30
CA LEU A 159 -7.03 6.53 1.15
C LEU A 159 -6.25 7.70 1.75
N ARG A 160 -5.92 7.59 3.03
CA ARG A 160 -4.85 8.34 3.68
C ARG A 160 -3.67 7.39 3.83
N VAL A 161 -2.49 7.82 3.40
CA VAL A 161 -1.28 7.00 3.39
C VAL A 161 -0.15 7.80 4.01
N ILE A 162 0.60 7.18 4.91
CA ILE A 162 1.88 7.70 5.39
C ILE A 162 2.92 6.62 5.11
N LEU A 163 3.89 6.96 4.26
CA LEU A 163 5.04 6.13 3.96
C LEU A 163 6.24 6.69 4.71
N THR A 164 6.99 5.83 5.38
CA THR A 164 8.30 6.18 5.94
C THR A 164 9.32 5.14 5.55
N SER A 165 10.56 5.56 5.40
CA SER A 165 11.70 4.67 5.17
C SER A 165 12.92 5.22 5.87
N ALA A 166 13.61 4.34 6.58
CA ALA A 166 14.88 4.63 7.22
C ALA A 166 15.96 3.75 6.59
N CYS A 167 17.17 4.26 6.51
CA CYS A 167 18.31 3.44 6.14
C CYS A 167 18.64 2.43 7.25
N ASN A 168 18.97 1.22 6.86
CA ASN A 168 19.50 0.23 7.80
C ASN A 168 20.88 0.70 8.31
N GLU A 169 21.30 0.26 9.51
CA GLU A 169 22.47 0.78 10.26
C GLU A 169 23.79 0.77 9.46
N ASP A 170 23.87 -0.07 8.41
CA ASP A 170 25.03 -0.22 7.52
C ASP A 170 25.00 0.68 6.26
N SER A 171 23.96 1.52 6.09
CA SER A 171 23.71 2.32 4.88
C SER A 171 23.38 3.80 5.19
N SER A 172 23.69 4.71 4.27
CA SER A 172 23.38 6.15 4.40
C SER A 172 22.35 6.57 3.34
N CYS A 173 21.34 7.32 3.79
CA CYS A 173 20.20 7.76 2.97
C CYS A 173 20.48 9.04 2.17
N ASP A 174 21.54 9.80 2.50
CA ASP A 174 21.88 11.08 1.85
C ASP A 174 22.04 10.98 0.32
N GLN A 175 22.45 9.82 -0.18
CA GLN A 175 22.63 9.59 -1.62
C GLN A 175 21.41 8.96 -2.31
N GLN A 176 20.40 8.55 -1.53
CA GLN A 176 19.25 7.76 -1.97
C GLN A 176 17.90 8.44 -1.71
N GLU A 177 17.87 9.59 -1.03
CA GLU A 177 16.63 10.30 -0.64
C GLU A 177 15.65 10.51 -1.79
N GLU A 178 16.13 11.03 -2.93
CA GLU A 178 15.28 11.25 -4.10
C GLU A 178 14.80 9.94 -4.74
N GLU A 179 15.61 8.88 -4.70
CA GLU A 179 15.24 7.55 -5.20
C GLU A 179 14.15 6.92 -4.31
N VAL A 180 14.31 6.98 -3.00
CA VAL A 180 13.31 6.51 -2.02
C VAL A 180 11.99 7.28 -2.19
N ARG A 181 12.04 8.61 -2.35
CA ARG A 181 10.84 9.42 -2.62
C ARG A 181 10.16 9.05 -3.94
N GLN A 182 10.96 8.78 -4.97
CA GLN A 182 10.47 8.32 -6.27
C GLN A 182 9.75 6.97 -6.12
N GLU A 183 10.33 6.02 -5.39
CA GLU A 183 9.73 4.71 -5.13
C GLU A 183 8.42 4.83 -4.34
N MET A 184 8.41 5.62 -3.26
CA MET A 184 7.21 5.94 -2.49
C MET A 184 6.11 6.53 -3.38
N ARG A 185 6.47 7.45 -4.27
CA ARG A 185 5.52 8.04 -5.22
C ARG A 185 4.99 7.00 -6.20
N THR A 186 5.86 6.16 -6.76
CA THR A 186 5.47 5.06 -7.65
C THR A 186 4.53 4.08 -6.95
N PHE A 187 4.78 3.73 -5.69
CA PHE A 187 3.86 2.92 -4.90
C PHE A 187 2.45 3.52 -4.87
N LEU A 188 2.31 4.82 -4.56
CA LEU A 188 1.00 5.49 -4.53
C LEU A 188 0.28 5.43 -5.87
N GLU A 189 1.02 5.53 -6.98
CA GLU A 189 0.46 5.44 -8.33
C GLU A 189 -0.16 4.06 -8.63
N THR A 190 0.33 3.00 -7.98
CA THR A 190 -0.17 1.62 -8.16
C THR A 190 -1.54 1.37 -7.52
N ILE A 191 -1.99 2.26 -6.62
CA ILE A 191 -3.26 2.09 -5.89
C ILE A 191 -4.42 2.32 -6.83
N GLU A 192 -5.11 1.27 -7.26
CA GLU A 192 -6.25 1.33 -8.16
C GLU A 192 -7.54 1.02 -7.40
N PHE A 193 -8.51 1.95 -7.43
CA PHE A 193 -9.85 1.69 -6.93
C PHE A 193 -10.59 0.76 -7.89
N LYS A 194 -11.35 -0.19 -7.33
CA LYS A 194 -12.21 -1.05 -8.14
C LYS A 194 -13.48 -0.30 -8.54
N SER A 195 -13.74 -0.21 -9.84
CA SER A 195 -15.03 0.24 -10.37
C SER A 195 -16.11 -0.79 -9.99
N LYS A 196 -17.27 -0.31 -9.54
CA LYS A 196 -18.46 -1.14 -9.30
C LYS A 196 -19.38 -1.16 -10.51
#